data_AF-A0A6A4GI15-F1
#
_entry.id   AF-A0A6A4GI15-F1
#
_cell.length_a   1.000
_cell.length_b   1.000
_cell.length_c   1.000
_cell.angle_alpha   90.00
_cell.angle_beta   90.00
_cell.angle_gamma   90.00
#
_symmetry.space_group_name_H-M   'P 1'
#
loop_
_entity.id
_entity.type
_entity.pdbx_description
1 polymer ?
#
loop_
_entity_poly.entity_id
_entity_poly.type
_entity_poly.pdbx_seq_one_letter_code
_entity_poly.pdbx_strand_id
1 'polypeptide(L)'
;MALPLTQVVLPPSPQNVLRPANSNNPPTPADIMNSTRYKKQIYDELASNNPNVTLAHYADATRYEHKLVAAFDLSQLPPLAGIGAPPAPAPAAPLIAGITELLAGQQRILNTLAGIQTQLAQIDRRSAFLINQTRGNGVGKPYDEVRFTDNSLPSQPSQGRAVLPVLNTMLDIRALSGPDVTTYLRNHGILPANIPHLVADRREKLAEIIGCTGYHEP
;
A
#
# COMPACT_ATOMS: atom_id res chain seq x y z
N MET A 1 20.82 16.81 18.39
CA MET A 1 21.50 16.09 17.29
C MET A 1 20.68 16.31 16.03
N ALA A 2 21.17 17.14 15.10
CA ALA A 2 20.49 17.37 13.82
C ALA A 2 20.73 16.16 12.91
N LEU A 3 19.66 15.58 12.37
CA LEU A 3 19.76 14.52 11.37
C LEU A 3 20.46 15.07 10.12
N PRO A 4 21.36 14.31 9.48
CA PRO A 4 21.97 14.74 8.22
C PRO A 4 20.87 14.89 7.16
N LEU A 5 20.82 16.05 6.50
CA LEU A 5 19.94 16.31 5.37
C LEU A 5 20.27 15.30 4.26
N THR A 6 19.38 14.31 4.08
CA THR A 6 19.50 13.29 3.04
C THR A 6 19.61 13.98 1.69
N GLN A 7 20.71 13.75 0.97
CA GLN A 7 20.97 14.36 -0.33
C GLN A 7 19.82 14.01 -1.30
N VAL A 8 19.17 15.03 -1.87
CA VAL A 8 18.08 14.83 -2.83
C VAL A 8 18.69 14.36 -4.16
N VAL A 9 18.65 13.05 -4.40
CA VAL A 9 19.18 12.44 -5.63
C VAL A 9 18.20 12.65 -6.79
N LEU A 10 18.70 13.10 -7.95
CA LEU A 10 17.88 13.27 -9.14
C LEU A 10 17.39 11.93 -9.72
N PRO A 11 16.18 11.90 -10.29
CA PRO A 11 15.67 10.73 -10.98
C PRO A 11 16.40 10.48 -12.32
N PRO A 12 16.34 9.25 -12.85
CA PRO A 12 16.79 8.94 -14.21
C PRO A 12 15.99 9.77 -15.23
N SER A 13 16.69 10.33 -16.23
CA SER A 13 16.09 11.21 -17.24
C SER A 13 15.89 10.46 -18.56
N PRO A 14 14.74 10.62 -19.24
CA PRO A 14 14.55 10.09 -20.59
C PRO A 14 15.47 10.78 -21.61
N GLN A 15 15.81 10.06 -22.68
CA GLN A 15 16.57 10.63 -23.80
C GLN A 15 15.82 11.86 -24.37
N ASN A 16 16.55 12.96 -24.55
CA ASN A 16 16.10 14.26 -25.09
C ASN A 16 15.33 15.20 -24.15
N VAL A 17 15.17 14.90 -22.86
CA VAL A 17 14.67 15.89 -21.89
C VAL A 17 15.84 16.47 -21.10
N LEU A 18 16.00 17.80 -21.12
CA LEU A 18 17.06 18.48 -20.38
C LEU A 18 16.86 18.29 -18.87
N ARG A 19 17.82 17.63 -18.24
CA ARG A 19 17.82 17.38 -16.80
C ARG A 19 18.07 18.68 -16.03
N PRO A 20 17.36 18.93 -14.91
CA PRO A 20 17.76 20.00 -14.00
C PRO A 20 19.15 19.71 -13.43
N ALA A 21 19.89 20.76 -13.09
CA ALA A 21 21.16 20.60 -12.39
C ALA A 21 20.95 19.90 -11.04
N ASN A 22 21.99 19.23 -10.53
CA ASN A 22 21.95 18.68 -9.17
C ASN A 22 21.61 19.80 -8.18
N SER A 23 20.63 19.55 -7.31
CA SER A 23 20.17 20.53 -6.33
C SER A 23 21.27 20.90 -5.34
N ASN A 24 21.28 22.16 -4.92
CA ASN A 24 22.16 22.60 -3.84
C ASN A 24 21.73 21.99 -2.50
N ASN A 25 22.64 21.94 -1.53
CA ASN A 25 22.33 21.50 -0.16
C ASN A 25 22.75 22.60 0.84
N PRO A 26 21.79 23.29 1.50
CA PRO A 26 20.34 23.12 1.38
C PRO A 26 19.78 23.57 0.01
N PRO A 27 18.60 23.04 -0.42
CA PRO A 27 17.95 23.45 -1.66
C PRO A 27 17.65 24.95 -1.69
N THR A 28 17.88 25.57 -2.85
CA THR A 28 17.58 26.99 -3.09
C THR A 28 16.21 27.17 -3.75
N PRO A 29 15.63 28.39 -3.76
CA PRO A 29 14.40 28.67 -4.52
C PRO A 29 14.54 28.36 -6.01
N ALA A 30 15.74 28.51 -6.57
CA ALA A 30 16.04 28.18 -7.97
C ALA A 30 15.95 26.67 -8.22
N ASP A 31 16.36 25.82 -7.26
CA ASP A 31 16.27 24.37 -7.38
C ASP A 31 14.81 23.90 -7.44
N ILE A 32 13.93 24.51 -6.64
CA ILE A 32 12.48 24.24 -6.66
C ILE A 32 11.91 24.63 -8.02
N MET A 33 12.17 25.86 -8.47
CA MET A 33 11.68 26.36 -9.77
C MET A 33 12.14 25.51 -10.95
N ASN A 34 13.39 25.05 -10.93
CA ASN A 34 13.94 24.18 -11.95
C ASN A 34 13.28 22.80 -11.92
N SER A 35 12.97 22.26 -10.74
CA SER A 35 12.25 20.99 -10.61
C SER A 35 10.81 21.06 -11.10
N THR A 36 10.10 22.16 -10.86
CA THR A 36 8.75 22.39 -11.37
C THR A 36 8.74 22.53 -12.89
N ARG A 37 9.73 23.23 -13.47
CA ARG A 37 9.91 23.33 -14.93
C ARG A 37 10.18 21.96 -15.54
N TYR A 38 11.04 21.15 -14.93
CA TYR A 38 11.32 19.80 -15.40
C TYR A 38 10.09 18.88 -15.35
N LYS A 39 9.32 18.90 -14.25
CA LYS A 39 8.06 18.15 -14.15
C LYS A 39 7.07 18.56 -15.25
N LYS A 40 6.96 19.86 -15.51
CA LYS A 40 6.11 20.38 -16.59
C LYS A 40 6.58 19.90 -17.96
N GLN A 41 7.88 19.95 -18.26
CA GLN A 41 8.43 19.43 -19.53
C GLN A 41 8.12 17.94 -19.72
N ILE A 42 8.27 17.12 -18.67
CA ILE A 42 7.92 15.70 -18.74
C ILE A 42 6.41 15.50 -19.00
N TYR A 43 5.56 16.33 -18.41
CA TYR A 43 4.12 16.29 -18.68
C TYR A 43 3.79 16.67 -20.13
N ASP A 44 4.37 17.75 -20.63
CA ASP A 44 4.14 18.23 -22.00
C ASP A 44 4.61 17.18 -23.03
N GLU A 45 5.75 16.53 -22.80
CA GLU A 45 6.26 15.43 -23.63
C GLU A 45 5.36 14.18 -23.58
N LEU A 46 4.85 13.83 -22.39
CA LEU A 46 3.88 12.74 -22.22
C LEU A 46 2.56 13.05 -22.95
N ALA A 47 2.06 14.28 -22.85
CA ALA A 47 0.84 14.73 -23.53
C ALA A 47 1.01 14.75 -25.07
N SER A 48 2.23 14.97 -25.56
CA SER A 48 2.57 14.89 -26.99
C SER A 48 2.77 13.45 -27.52
N ASN A 49 2.56 12.43 -26.67
CA ASN A 49 2.79 11.01 -26.98
C ASN A 49 4.25 10.68 -27.38
N ASN A 50 5.24 11.35 -26.77
CA ASN A 50 6.64 11.01 -27.00
C ASN A 50 6.93 9.57 -26.51
N PRO A 51 7.39 8.65 -27.38
CA PRO A 51 7.61 7.24 -27.02
C PRO A 51 8.73 7.04 -25.99
N ASN A 52 9.58 8.05 -25.78
CA ASN A 52 10.68 8.00 -24.83
C ASN A 52 10.28 8.48 -23.42
N VAL A 53 9.08 9.02 -23.24
CA VAL A 53 8.58 9.53 -21.96
C VAL A 53 7.43 8.65 -21.46
N THR A 54 7.61 8.06 -20.29
CA THR A 54 6.62 7.19 -19.66
C THR A 54 6.01 7.86 -18.42
N LEU A 55 4.87 7.32 -17.96
CA LEU A 55 4.26 7.70 -16.69
C LEU A 55 5.23 7.54 -15.49
N ALA A 56 6.19 6.62 -15.58
CA ALA A 56 7.22 6.45 -14.55
C ALA A 56 8.14 7.68 -14.44
N HIS A 57 8.53 8.28 -15.58
CA HIS A 57 9.33 9.50 -15.59
C HIS A 57 8.59 10.68 -14.95
N TYR A 58 7.28 10.79 -15.17
CA TYR A 58 6.45 11.81 -14.53
C TYR A 58 6.32 11.61 -13.02
N ALA A 59 6.12 10.36 -12.58
CA ALA A 59 6.07 10.01 -11.17
C ALA A 59 7.40 10.32 -10.45
N ASP A 60 8.53 10.05 -11.11
CA ASP A 60 9.85 10.32 -10.57
C ASP A 60 10.18 11.82 -10.52
N ALA A 61 9.78 12.60 -11.52
CA ALA A 61 9.89 14.06 -11.50
C ALA A 61 9.04 14.69 -10.36
N THR A 62 7.84 14.14 -10.13
CA THR A 62 6.96 14.56 -9.03
C THR A 62 7.58 14.27 -7.66
N ARG A 63 8.17 13.07 -7.49
CA ARG A 63 8.88 12.71 -6.25
C ARG A 63 10.09 13.59 -5.99
N TYR A 64 10.82 13.99 -7.03
CA TYR A 64 11.97 14.87 -6.91
C TYR A 64 11.58 16.28 -6.43
N GLU A 65 10.55 16.89 -7.01
CA GLU A 65 10.03 18.19 -6.58
C GLU A 65 9.57 18.16 -5.11
N HIS A 66 8.82 17.13 -4.70
CA HIS A 66 8.38 17.00 -3.31
C HIS A 66 9.55 16.88 -2.32
N LYS A 67 10.63 16.20 -2.68
CA LYS A 67 11.83 16.11 -1.82
C LYS A 67 12.54 17.45 -1.68
N LEU A 68 12.61 18.25 -2.75
CA LEU A 68 13.20 19.59 -2.69
C LEU A 68 12.38 20.54 -1.83
N VAL A 69 11.06 20.52 -1.99
CA VAL A 69 10.14 21.34 -1.17
C VAL A 69 10.23 20.92 0.31
N ALA A 70 10.29 19.63 0.60
CA ALA A 70 10.41 19.14 1.97
C ALA A 70 11.76 19.47 2.63
N ALA A 71 12.82 19.61 1.84
CA ALA A 71 14.16 19.96 2.32
C ALA A 71 14.47 21.47 2.26
N PHE A 72 13.55 22.29 1.77
CA PHE A 72 13.73 23.73 1.63
C PHE A 72 13.65 24.46 2.98
N ASP A 73 14.64 25.30 3.25
CA ASP A 73 14.64 26.16 4.44
C ASP A 73 13.97 27.50 4.13
N LEU A 74 12.82 27.75 4.77
CA LEU A 74 12.03 28.97 4.61
C LEU A 74 12.79 30.25 5.01
N SER A 75 13.87 30.13 5.81
CA SER A 75 14.71 31.26 6.19
C SER A 75 15.53 31.85 5.03
N GLN A 76 15.65 31.12 3.91
CA GLN A 76 16.37 31.57 2.71
C GLN A 76 15.58 32.55 1.84
N LEU A 77 14.30 32.80 2.14
CA LEU A 77 13.51 33.77 1.39
C LEU A 77 13.98 35.20 1.74
N PRO A 78 14.25 36.07 0.74
CA PRO A 78 14.67 37.43 1.02
C PRO A 78 13.62 38.17 1.87
N PRO A 79 14.03 38.99 2.85
CA PRO A 79 13.09 39.78 3.64
C PRO A 79 12.30 40.70 2.72
N LEU A 80 10.97 40.67 2.85
CA LEU A 80 10.03 41.56 2.14
C LEU A 80 10.20 43.00 2.63
N ALA A 81 11.26 43.68 2.17
CA ALA A 81 11.54 45.06 2.51
C ALA A 81 11.57 45.93 1.25
N GLY A 82 10.47 46.68 1.04
CA GLY A 82 10.46 47.99 0.41
C GLY A 82 10.59 48.05 -1.11
N ILE A 83 9.47 48.37 -1.78
CA ILE A 83 9.27 49.53 -2.69
C ILE A 83 7.90 49.31 -3.35
N GLY A 84 6.92 50.14 -2.99
CA GLY A 84 5.72 50.41 -3.83
C GLY A 84 4.78 49.24 -4.16
N ALA A 85 4.65 48.22 -3.31
CA ALA A 85 3.60 47.22 -3.51
C ALA A 85 2.22 47.88 -3.32
N PRO A 86 1.25 47.71 -4.25
CA PRO A 86 -0.15 48.00 -3.95
C PRO A 86 -0.53 47.23 -2.67
N PRO A 87 -1.51 47.72 -1.87
CA PRO A 87 -1.85 47.08 -0.60
C PRO A 87 -1.97 45.57 -0.83
N ALA A 88 -1.15 44.81 -0.10
CA ALA A 88 -1.03 43.38 -0.28
C ALA A 88 -2.44 42.78 -0.41
N PRO A 89 -2.76 42.03 -1.48
CA PRO A 89 -3.99 41.26 -1.46
C PRO A 89 -3.92 40.40 -0.20
N ALA A 90 -5.04 40.39 0.53
CA ALA A 90 -5.26 39.66 1.77
C ALA A 90 -4.57 38.27 1.80
N PRO A 91 -4.18 37.81 3.00
CA PRO A 91 -2.92 37.15 3.32
C PRO A 91 -2.70 35.85 2.56
N ALA A 92 -1.49 35.27 2.57
CA ALA A 92 -1.23 33.89 2.10
C ALA A 92 -2.04 32.79 2.84
N ALA A 93 -2.92 33.17 3.77
CA ALA A 93 -3.78 32.28 4.55
C ALA A 93 -4.73 31.38 3.73
N PRO A 94 -5.40 31.83 2.63
CA PRO A 94 -6.24 30.96 1.81
C PRO A 94 -5.43 29.90 1.06
N LEU A 95 -4.19 30.22 0.66
CA LEU A 95 -3.29 29.26 0.01
C LEU A 95 -2.78 28.20 1.00
N ILE A 96 -2.37 28.62 2.20
CA ILE A 96 -1.98 27.69 3.27
C ILE A 96 -3.17 26.82 3.71
N ALA A 97 -4.36 27.41 3.83
CA ALA A 97 -5.59 26.68 4.12
C ALA A 97 -5.92 25.67 3.01
N GLY A 98 -5.80 26.07 1.74
CA GLY A 98 -6.01 25.18 0.60
C GLY A 98 -5.02 24.02 0.52
N ILE A 99 -3.74 24.25 0.83
CA ILE A 99 -2.72 23.18 0.90
C ILE A 99 -3.02 22.22 2.06
N THR A 100 -3.42 22.76 3.22
CA THR A 100 -3.78 21.95 4.39
C THR A 100 -5.02 21.09 4.11
N GLU A 101 -6.02 21.66 3.44
CA GLU A 101 -7.23 20.96 3.03
C GLU A 101 -6.94 19.88 1.98
N LEU A 102 -6.04 20.16 1.02
CA LEU A 102 -5.60 19.18 0.02
C LEU A 102 -4.86 17.99 0.66
N LEU A 103 -3.96 18.25 1.59
CA LEU A 103 -3.24 17.20 2.35
C LEU A 103 -4.21 16.37 3.20
N ALA A 104 -5.16 17.03 3.88
CA ALA A 104 -6.21 16.34 4.62
C ALA A 104 -7.10 15.50 3.70
N GLY A 105 -7.42 16.00 2.50
CA GLY A 105 -8.15 15.28 1.46
C GLY A 105 -7.39 14.04 0.97
N GLN A 106 -6.09 14.18 0.70
CA GLN A 106 -5.23 13.06 0.30
C GLN A 106 -5.18 11.99 1.39
N GLN A 107 -5.01 12.38 2.66
CA GLN A 107 -5.01 11.42 3.77
C GLN A 107 -6.37 10.72 3.91
N ARG A 108 -7.49 11.43 3.73
CA ARG A 108 -8.83 10.81 3.72
C ARG A 108 -8.95 9.78 2.61
N ILE A 109 -8.52 10.10 1.40
CA ILE A 109 -8.57 9.16 0.26
C ILE A 109 -7.75 7.91 0.58
N LEU A 110 -6.54 8.05 1.11
CA LEU A 110 -5.70 6.91 1.50
C LEU A 110 -6.36 6.06 2.58
N ASN A 111 -6.94 6.69 3.60
CA ASN A 111 -7.68 5.98 4.65
C ASN A 111 -8.91 5.26 4.08
N THR A 112 -9.66 5.89 3.16
CA THR A 112 -10.80 5.28 2.48
C THR A 112 -10.38 4.10 1.63
N LEU A 113 -9.28 4.21 0.86
CA LEU A 113 -8.76 3.11 0.05
C LEU A 113 -8.33 1.92 0.92
N ALA A 114 -7.62 2.17 2.03
CA ALA A 114 -7.28 1.13 2.99
C ALA A 114 -8.53 0.46 3.59
N GLY A 115 -9.56 1.26 3.88
CA GLY A 115 -10.87 0.78 4.32
C GLY A 115 -11.55 -0.12 3.29
N ILE A 116 -11.60 0.30 2.02
CA ILE A 116 -12.19 -0.48 0.91
C ILE A 116 -11.44 -1.79 0.72
N GLN A 117 -10.10 -1.78 0.74
CA GLN A 117 -9.30 -3.01 0.63
C GLN A 117 -9.61 -4.01 1.75
N THR A 118 -9.75 -3.50 2.98
CA THR A 118 -10.13 -4.32 4.13
C THR A 118 -11.53 -4.90 3.97
N GLN A 119 -12.50 -4.11 3.49
CA GLN A 119 -13.86 -4.57 3.23
C GLN A 119 -13.91 -5.62 2.13
N LEU A 120 -13.20 -5.43 1.02
CA LEU A 120 -13.12 -6.41 -0.07
C LEU A 120 -12.53 -7.73 0.42
N ALA A 121 -11.47 -7.71 1.22
CA ALA A 121 -10.89 -8.92 1.77
C ALA A 121 -11.84 -9.66 2.73
N GLN A 122 -12.64 -8.91 3.52
CA GLN A 122 -13.68 -9.50 4.36
C GLN A 122 -14.82 -10.12 3.53
N ILE A 123 -15.23 -9.46 2.44
CA ILE A 123 -16.23 -10.00 1.50
C ILE A 123 -15.70 -11.28 0.87
N ASP A 124 -14.47 -11.27 0.37
CA ASP A 124 -13.82 -12.43 -0.28
C ASP A 124 -13.71 -13.62 0.68
N ARG A 125 -13.32 -13.37 1.93
CA ARG A 125 -13.29 -14.40 2.99
C ARG A 125 -14.67 -15.00 3.23
N ARG A 126 -15.72 -14.15 3.34
CA ARG A 126 -17.10 -14.59 3.56
C ARG A 126 -17.65 -15.36 2.36
N SER A 127 -17.36 -14.91 1.14
CA SER A 127 -17.78 -15.63 -0.07
C SER A 127 -17.12 -16.99 -0.17
N ALA A 128 -15.79 -17.09 0.05
CA ALA A 128 -15.10 -18.37 0.04
C ALA A 128 -15.69 -19.34 1.07
N PHE A 129 -15.92 -18.85 2.31
CA PHE A 129 -16.58 -19.64 3.35
C PHE A 129 -17.97 -20.15 2.94
N LEU A 130 -18.85 -19.28 2.45
CA LEU A 130 -20.21 -19.65 2.03
C LEU A 130 -20.20 -20.60 0.84
N ILE A 131 -19.32 -20.38 -0.12
CA ILE A 131 -19.15 -21.24 -1.28
C ILE A 131 -18.71 -22.63 -0.82
N ASN A 132 -17.74 -22.73 0.09
CA ASN A 132 -17.26 -24.01 0.61
C ASN A 132 -18.37 -24.81 1.31
N GLN A 133 -19.29 -24.15 2.00
CA GLN A 133 -20.45 -24.82 2.60
C GLN A 133 -21.31 -25.55 1.58
N THR A 134 -21.41 -25.02 0.35
CA THR A 134 -22.18 -25.63 -0.74
C THR A 134 -21.41 -26.71 -1.50
N ARG A 135 -20.10 -26.83 -1.28
CA ARG A 135 -19.21 -27.77 -1.99
C ARG A 135 -19.09 -29.14 -1.30
N GLY A 136 -19.77 -29.35 -0.16
CA GLY A 136 -19.76 -30.62 0.56
C GLY A 136 -18.35 -31.01 0.97
N ASN A 137 -17.85 -32.17 0.49
CA ASN A 137 -16.50 -32.68 0.77
C ASN A 137 -15.40 -32.12 -0.16
N GLY A 138 -15.74 -31.22 -1.08
CA GLY A 138 -14.80 -30.65 -2.05
C GLY A 138 -14.46 -31.57 -3.23
N VAL A 139 -15.05 -32.76 -3.32
CA VAL A 139 -14.80 -33.69 -4.44
C VAL A 139 -15.60 -33.24 -5.66
N GLY A 140 -14.93 -33.08 -6.79
CA GLY A 140 -15.52 -32.58 -8.05
C GLY A 140 -15.69 -31.07 -8.12
N LYS A 141 -15.81 -30.39 -6.97
CA LYS A 141 -15.73 -28.92 -6.84
C LYS A 141 -14.81 -28.58 -5.66
N PRO A 142 -13.51 -28.31 -5.90
CA PRO A 142 -12.55 -28.06 -4.83
C PRO A 142 -12.97 -26.83 -4.03
N TYR A 143 -12.58 -26.69 -2.77
CA TYR A 143 -12.85 -25.49 -1.95
C TYR A 143 -12.10 -24.26 -2.44
N ASP A 144 -12.67 -23.09 -2.18
CA ASP A 144 -11.99 -21.80 -2.32
C ASP A 144 -11.16 -21.52 -1.07
N GLU A 145 -9.98 -20.93 -1.26
CA GLU A 145 -9.11 -20.56 -0.14
C GLU A 145 -9.76 -19.47 0.71
N VAL A 146 -9.92 -19.75 2.00
CA VAL A 146 -10.41 -18.77 2.97
C VAL A 146 -9.23 -17.95 3.48
N ARG A 147 -9.26 -16.64 3.20
CA ARG A 147 -8.24 -15.69 3.67
C ARG A 147 -8.11 -15.68 5.19
N PHE A 148 -6.90 -15.40 5.63
CA PHE A 148 -6.58 -15.15 7.04
C PHE A 148 -7.04 -13.76 7.50
N THR A 149 -6.88 -13.48 8.80
CA THR A 149 -7.27 -12.19 9.41
C THR A 149 -6.40 -11.02 8.94
N ASP A 150 -5.20 -11.31 8.44
CA ASP A 150 -4.28 -10.35 7.82
C ASP A 150 -4.55 -10.12 6.31
N ASN A 151 -5.67 -10.63 5.80
CA ASN A 151 -6.11 -10.59 4.39
C ASN A 151 -5.25 -11.37 3.40
N SER A 152 -4.22 -12.08 3.86
CA SER A 152 -3.40 -12.93 3.01
C SER A 152 -4.04 -14.30 2.78
N LEU A 153 -3.65 -14.96 1.69
CA LEU A 153 -4.08 -16.32 1.38
C LEU A 153 -3.13 -17.35 2.01
N PRO A 154 -3.64 -18.53 2.43
CA PRO A 154 -2.80 -19.63 2.91
C PRO A 154 -1.69 -20.04 1.94
N SER A 155 -1.98 -20.08 0.64
CA SER A 155 -1.01 -20.38 -0.42
C SER A 155 0.03 -19.29 -0.65
N GLN A 156 -0.16 -18.09 -0.11
CA GLN A 156 0.71 -16.96 -0.37
C GLN A 156 1.71 -16.73 0.78
N PRO A 157 2.98 -16.44 0.45
CA PRO A 157 3.94 -16.02 1.45
C PRO A 157 3.51 -14.67 2.02
N SER A 158 3.57 -14.53 3.34
CA SER A 158 3.39 -13.24 4.03
C SER A 158 4.54 -13.01 5.01
N GLN A 159 4.73 -11.77 5.46
CA GLN A 159 5.84 -11.45 6.37
C GLN A 159 5.75 -12.31 7.64
N GLY A 160 6.79 -13.13 7.87
CA GLY A 160 6.88 -14.00 9.03
C GLY A 160 6.05 -15.29 8.94
N ARG A 161 5.48 -15.62 7.78
CA ARG A 161 4.71 -16.85 7.57
C ARG A 161 5.16 -17.63 6.33
N ALA A 162 5.44 -18.92 6.53
CA ALA A 162 5.66 -19.86 5.43
C ALA A 162 4.34 -20.14 4.67
N VAL A 163 4.47 -20.55 3.42
CA VAL A 163 3.32 -21.00 2.62
C VAL A 163 2.70 -22.24 3.25
N LEU A 164 1.38 -22.25 3.36
CA LEU A 164 0.62 -23.39 3.88
C LEU A 164 -0.05 -24.17 2.73
N PRO A 165 -0.27 -25.48 2.90
CA PRO A 165 -0.84 -26.33 1.86
C PRO A 165 -2.31 -26.00 1.57
N VAL A 166 -2.65 -25.74 0.32
CA VAL A 166 -4.03 -25.43 -0.10
C VAL A 166 -4.99 -26.56 0.26
N LEU A 167 -6.10 -26.22 0.88
CA LEU A 167 -7.14 -27.15 1.32
C LEU A 167 -8.25 -27.17 0.29
N ASN A 168 -8.13 -28.03 -0.72
CA ASN A 168 -9.11 -28.13 -1.81
C ASN A 168 -10.26 -29.09 -1.46
N THR A 169 -10.03 -30.01 -0.53
CA THR A 169 -10.98 -31.07 -0.20
C THR A 169 -10.96 -31.39 1.28
N MET A 170 -11.97 -32.10 1.76
CA MET A 170 -12.00 -32.63 3.12
C MET A 170 -10.82 -33.57 3.40
N LEU A 171 -10.31 -34.27 2.39
CA LEU A 171 -9.15 -35.14 2.52
C LEU A 171 -7.88 -34.35 2.81
N ASP A 172 -7.73 -33.15 2.24
CA ASP A 172 -6.59 -32.27 2.52
C ASP A 172 -6.58 -31.84 3.98
N ILE A 173 -7.75 -31.52 4.54
CA ILE A 173 -7.91 -31.18 5.97
C ILE A 173 -7.49 -32.38 6.85
N ARG A 174 -7.90 -33.59 6.48
CA ARG A 174 -7.52 -34.84 7.19
C ARG A 174 -6.04 -35.16 7.06
N ALA A 175 -5.42 -34.81 5.93
CA ALA A 175 -4.00 -35.05 5.66
C ALA A 175 -3.09 -34.02 6.36
N LEU A 176 -3.62 -32.86 6.79
CA LEU A 176 -2.83 -31.82 7.44
C LEU A 176 -2.10 -32.33 8.68
N SER A 177 -0.83 -31.97 8.80
CA SER A 177 -0.04 -32.26 10.00
C SER A 177 -0.54 -31.44 11.19
N GLY A 178 -0.37 -31.96 12.42
CA GLY A 178 -0.73 -31.22 13.64
C GLY A 178 -0.14 -29.79 13.70
N PRO A 179 1.16 -29.59 13.37
CA PRO A 179 1.76 -28.25 13.26
C PRO A 179 1.10 -27.34 12.22
N ASP A 180 0.75 -27.87 11.04
CA ASP A 180 0.12 -27.07 9.98
C ASP A 180 -1.28 -26.63 10.40
N VAL A 181 -2.10 -27.54 10.94
CA VAL A 181 -3.44 -27.19 11.45
C VAL A 181 -3.35 -26.12 12.54
N THR A 182 -2.39 -26.25 13.47
CA THR A 182 -2.16 -25.22 14.50
C THR A 182 -1.79 -23.88 13.89
N THR A 183 -0.97 -23.88 12.83
CA THR A 183 -0.59 -22.66 12.12
C THR A 183 -1.80 -22.03 11.42
N TYR A 184 -2.63 -22.83 10.76
CA TYR A 184 -3.92 -22.40 10.19
C TYR A 184 -4.82 -21.72 11.22
N LEU A 185 -5.07 -22.38 12.36
CA LEU A 185 -5.95 -21.86 13.40
C LEU A 185 -5.45 -20.53 13.97
N ARG A 186 -4.13 -20.39 14.21
CA ARG A 186 -3.55 -19.13 14.67
C ARG A 186 -3.75 -18.00 13.67
N ASN A 187 -3.51 -18.25 12.39
CA ASN A 187 -3.65 -17.24 11.34
C ASN A 187 -5.12 -16.88 11.06
N HIS A 188 -6.07 -17.75 11.44
CA HIS A 188 -7.49 -17.41 11.45
C HIS A 188 -7.93 -16.65 12.72
N GLY A 189 -7.01 -16.35 13.63
CA GLY A 189 -7.25 -15.54 14.84
C GLY A 189 -7.55 -16.34 16.10
N ILE A 190 -7.36 -17.67 16.09
CA ILE A 190 -7.54 -18.48 17.29
C ILE A 190 -6.32 -18.30 18.20
N LEU A 191 -6.57 -17.77 19.40
CA LEU A 191 -5.54 -17.57 20.41
C LEU A 191 -4.92 -18.92 20.83
N PRO A 192 -3.61 -18.97 21.13
CA PRO A 192 -2.94 -20.22 21.51
C PRO A 192 -3.62 -21.00 22.64
N ALA A 193 -4.20 -20.30 23.63
CA ALA A 193 -4.93 -20.90 24.74
C ALA A 193 -6.24 -21.60 24.34
N ASN A 194 -6.80 -21.25 23.17
CA ASN A 194 -8.07 -21.76 22.67
C ASN A 194 -7.88 -22.80 21.56
N ILE A 195 -6.64 -23.15 21.22
CA ILE A 195 -6.37 -24.18 20.22
C ILE A 195 -6.57 -25.55 20.88
N PRO A 196 -7.45 -26.40 20.34
CA PRO A 196 -7.65 -27.74 20.89
C PRO A 196 -6.34 -28.53 20.95
N HIS A 197 -6.20 -29.38 21.97
CA HIS A 197 -4.98 -30.16 22.15
C HIS A 197 -4.89 -31.33 21.17
N LEU A 198 -6.01 -32.01 20.91
CA LEU A 198 -6.08 -33.12 19.98
C LEU A 198 -5.98 -32.63 18.53
N VAL A 199 -5.32 -33.40 17.67
CA VAL A 199 -5.19 -33.06 16.24
C VAL A 199 -6.54 -33.16 15.54
N ALA A 200 -7.36 -34.16 15.89
CA ALA A 200 -8.70 -34.34 15.36
C ALA A 200 -9.58 -33.08 15.61
N ASP A 201 -9.68 -32.64 16.86
CA ASP A 201 -10.44 -31.44 17.24
C ASP A 201 -9.91 -30.17 16.55
N ARG A 202 -8.59 -30.06 16.36
CA ARG A 202 -8.00 -28.93 15.61
C ARG A 202 -8.44 -28.94 14.15
N ARG A 203 -8.48 -30.12 13.51
CA ARG A 203 -8.92 -30.27 12.11
C ARG A 203 -10.41 -30.01 11.97
N GLU A 204 -11.21 -30.49 12.92
CA GLU A 204 -12.65 -30.19 12.96
C GLU A 204 -12.89 -28.68 13.12
N LYS A 205 -12.15 -28.02 14.02
CA LYS A 205 -12.24 -26.56 14.18
C LYS A 205 -11.79 -25.82 12.91
N LEU A 206 -10.78 -26.33 12.22
CA LEU A 206 -10.34 -25.76 10.94
C LEU A 206 -11.41 -25.95 9.86
N ALA A 207 -12.01 -27.13 9.76
CA ALA A 207 -13.09 -27.44 8.85
C ALA A 207 -14.27 -26.47 9.05
N GLU A 208 -14.64 -26.20 10.30
CA GLU A 208 -15.66 -25.19 10.64
C GLU A 208 -15.27 -23.81 10.10
N ILE A 209 -14.03 -23.35 10.34
CA ILE A 209 -13.57 -22.01 9.93
C ILE A 209 -13.54 -21.84 8.41
N ILE A 210 -13.23 -22.90 7.66
CA ILE A 210 -13.17 -22.83 6.19
C ILE A 210 -14.50 -23.11 5.50
N GLY A 211 -15.55 -23.46 6.27
CA GLY A 211 -16.89 -23.74 5.76
C GLY A 211 -17.09 -25.15 5.24
N CYS A 212 -16.27 -26.13 5.64
CA CYS A 212 -16.45 -27.54 5.27
C CYS A 212 -17.62 -28.14 6.06
N THR A 213 -18.72 -28.50 5.39
CA THR A 213 -19.89 -29.11 6.02
C THR A 213 -19.74 -30.64 6.12
N GLY A 214 -20.16 -31.22 7.24
CA GLY A 214 -20.13 -32.67 7.44
C GLY A 214 -18.74 -33.27 7.71
N TYR A 215 -17.78 -32.45 8.15
CA TYR A 215 -16.47 -32.95 8.59
C TYR A 215 -16.62 -33.74 9.88
N HIS A 216 -16.37 -35.04 9.83
CA HIS A 216 -16.20 -35.90 11.01
C HIS A 216 -14.89 -36.67 10.88
N GLU A 217 -14.11 -36.70 11.96
CA GLU A 217 -12.94 -37.58 12.06
C GLU A 217 -13.47 -39.02 12.27
N PRO A 218 -13.04 -40.01 11.47
CA PRO A 218 -13.44 -41.40 11.64
C PRO A 218 -12.83 -42.06 12.89
#